data_AF-A0A839WA66-F1
#
_entry.id   AF-A0A839WA66-F1
#
_cell.length_a   1.000
_cell.length_b   1.000
_cell.length_c   1.000
_cell.angle_alpha   90.00
_cell.angle_beta   90.00
_cell.angle_gamma   90.00
#
_symmetry.space_group_name_H-M   'P 1'
#
loop_
_entity.id
_entity.type
_entity.pdbx_description
1 polymer ?
#
loop_
_entity_poly.entity_id
_entity_poly.type
_entity_poly.pdbx_seq_one_letter_code
_entity_poly.pdbx_strand_id
1 'polypeptide(L)'
;MACAFGHRACRDNLSVLYTRTPRLLEDLALARADGRYPRLFKTLARVQLLEVIDNRTGRAATLITSQLPVPEWYAAIGGLTLADVILDRLLHSAHRIGLAGESMRKRNALAATTA
;
A
#
# COMPACT_ATOMS: atom_id res chain seq x y z
N MET A 1 -8.58 1.82 10.50
CA MET A 1 -7.77 0.69 11.01
C MET A 1 -6.27 0.93 10.88
N ALA A 2 -5.71 1.28 9.71
CA ALA A 2 -4.25 1.46 9.58
C ALA A 2 -3.63 2.46 10.56
N CYS A 3 -4.26 3.62 10.79
CA CYS A 3 -3.72 4.60 11.75
C CYS A 3 -3.70 4.08 13.20
N ALA A 4 -4.66 3.23 13.59
CA ALA A 4 -4.71 2.67 14.94
C ALA A 4 -3.59 1.65 15.16
N PHE A 5 -3.34 0.78 14.18
CA PHE A 5 -2.19 -0.13 14.21
C PHE A 5 -0.86 0.64 14.21
N GLY A 6 -0.75 1.70 13.39
CA GLY A 6 0.42 2.58 13.39
C GLY A 6 0.66 3.24 14.76
N HIS A 7 -0.37 3.81 15.36
CA HIS A 7 -0.27 4.42 16.70
C HIS A 7 0.09 3.43 17.81
N ARG A 8 -0.32 2.16 17.67
CA ARG A 8 0.08 1.11 18.62
C ARG A 8 1.56 0.74 18.42
N ALA A 9 1.97 0.51 17.18
CA ALA A 9 3.35 0.20 16.86
C ALA A 9 4.32 1.31 17.28
N CYS A 10 3.96 2.59 17.10
CA CYS A 10 4.77 3.71 17.61
C CYS A 10 4.91 3.70 19.15
N ARG A 11 3.85 3.29 19.87
CA ARG A 11 3.89 3.17 21.35
C ARG A 11 4.75 2.02 21.82
N ASP A 12 4.81 0.94 21.04
CA ASP A 12 5.71 -0.19 21.28
C ASP A 12 7.14 0.09 20.74
N ASN A 13 7.47 1.37 20.48
CA ASN A 13 8.76 1.88 20.00
C ASN A 13 9.24 1.29 18.67
N LEU A 14 8.31 0.89 17.80
CA LEU A 14 8.58 0.41 16.45
C LEU A 14 8.52 1.58 15.46
N SER A 15 9.44 1.63 14.51
CA SER A 15 9.41 2.61 13.42
C SER A 15 8.26 2.30 12.45
N VAL A 16 7.32 3.23 12.30
CA VAL A 16 6.17 3.09 11.40
C VAL A 16 6.28 4.11 10.26
N LEU A 17 6.17 3.64 9.03
CA LEU A 17 6.02 4.49 7.84
C LEU A 17 4.57 4.41 7.33
N TYR A 18 3.94 5.57 7.14
CA TYR A 18 2.62 5.68 6.52
C TYR A 18 2.71 6.52 5.25
N THR A 19 2.40 5.93 4.10
CA THR A 19 2.37 6.64 2.82
C THR A 19 1.34 6.03 1.87
N ARG A 20 0.89 6.81 0.90
CA ARG A 20 0.02 6.32 -0.18
C ARG A 20 0.90 5.73 -1.28
N THR A 21 0.52 4.56 -1.79
CA THR A 21 1.25 3.87 -2.87
C THR A 21 1.64 4.78 -4.04
N PRO A 22 0.76 5.59 -4.65
CA PRO A 22 1.17 6.47 -5.75
C PRO A 22 2.26 7.47 -5.37
N ARG A 23 2.17 8.08 -4.17
CA ARG A 23 3.21 9.01 -3.69
C ARG A 23 4.53 8.30 -3.41
N LEU A 24 4.49 7.11 -2.79
CA LEU A 24 5.70 6.33 -2.56
C LEU A 24 6.40 5.97 -3.87
N LEU A 25 5.64 5.57 -4.90
CA LEU A 25 6.19 5.25 -6.21
C LEU A 25 6.81 6.47 -6.90
N GLU A 26 6.18 7.64 -6.76
CA GLU A 26 6.72 8.92 -7.25
C GLU A 26 8.01 9.30 -6.50
N ASP A 27 8.02 9.24 -5.17
CA ASP A 27 9.18 9.57 -4.34
C ASP A 27 10.36 8.64 -4.64
N LEU A 28 10.10 7.34 -4.77
CA LEU A 28 11.12 6.34 -5.12
C LEU A 28 11.64 6.55 -6.55
N ALA A 29 10.76 6.90 -7.49
CA ALA A 29 11.16 7.23 -8.86
C ALA A 29 12.03 8.49 -8.90
N LEU A 30 11.64 9.54 -8.17
CA LEU A 30 12.37 10.81 -8.07
C LEU A 30 13.74 10.65 -7.40
N ALA A 31 13.82 9.87 -6.32
CA ALA A 31 15.09 9.59 -5.63
C ALA A 31 16.13 8.90 -6.52
N ARG A 32 15.69 8.26 -7.62
CA ARG A 32 16.56 7.61 -8.61
C ARG A 32 16.71 8.41 -9.91
N ALA A 33 15.99 9.53 -10.06
CA ALA A 33 15.86 10.24 -11.33
C ALA A 33 16.79 11.45 -11.46
N ASP A 34 17.78 11.37 -12.35
CA ASP A 34 18.45 12.54 -12.97
C ASP A 34 17.56 13.22 -14.06
N GLY A 35 16.23 13.10 -13.96
CA GLY A 35 15.28 13.87 -14.77
C GLY A 35 14.94 13.38 -16.19
N ARG A 36 15.18 12.11 -16.59
CA ARG A 36 14.88 11.63 -17.97
C ARG A 36 14.01 10.37 -18.06
N TYR A 37 12.96 10.44 -18.89
CA TYR A 37 12.05 9.38 -19.37
C TYR A 37 10.93 8.88 -18.42
N PRO A 38 9.72 9.48 -18.46
CA PRO A 38 8.59 9.10 -17.59
C PRO A 38 8.12 7.65 -17.72
N ARG A 39 8.30 6.99 -18.88
CA ARG A 39 7.89 5.58 -19.06
C ARG A 39 8.83 4.60 -18.37
N LEU A 40 10.14 4.85 -18.42
CA LEU A 40 11.14 4.02 -17.74
C LEU A 40 10.95 4.10 -16.21
N PHE A 41 10.61 5.29 -15.71
CA PHE A 41 10.33 5.49 -14.28
C PHE A 41 9.14 4.69 -13.77
N LYS A 42 8.07 4.52 -14.57
CA LYS A 42 6.94 3.69 -14.15
C LYS A 42 7.33 2.22 -13.92
N THR A 43 8.24 1.69 -14.75
CA THR A 43 8.77 0.34 -14.57
C THR A 43 9.73 0.28 -13.38
N LEU A 44 10.63 1.26 -13.23
CA LEU A 44 11.56 1.32 -12.10
C LEU A 44 10.84 1.44 -10.76
N ALA A 45 9.78 2.25 -10.66
CA ALA A 45 8.99 2.40 -9.45
C ALA A 45 8.38 1.06 -8.98
N ARG A 46 7.94 0.21 -9.92
CA ARG A 46 7.44 -1.14 -9.61
C ARG A 46 8.54 -2.07 -9.10
N VAL A 47 9.73 -1.99 -9.68
CA VAL A 47 10.90 -2.75 -9.21
C VAL A 47 11.29 -2.31 -7.81
N GLN A 48 11.25 -1.00 -7.51
CA GLN A 48 11.51 -0.48 -6.16
C GLN A 48 10.45 -0.92 -5.16
N LEU A 49 9.17 -0.97 -5.57
CA LEU A 49 8.11 -1.53 -4.72
C LEU A 49 8.37 -3.00 -4.40
N LEU A 50 8.78 -3.80 -5.39
CA LEU A 50 9.17 -5.18 -5.17
C LEU A 50 10.34 -5.27 -4.19
N GLU A 51 11.41 -4.49 -4.37
CA GLU A 51 12.57 -4.48 -3.48
C GLU A 51 12.19 -4.15 -2.02
N VAL A 52 11.30 -3.17 -1.82
CA VAL A 52 10.78 -2.82 -0.49
C VAL A 52 9.97 -3.98 0.11
N ILE A 53 9.12 -4.63 -0.68
CA ILE A 53 8.31 -5.76 -0.22
C ILE A 53 9.21 -6.96 0.12
N ASP A 54 10.20 -7.24 -0.72
CA ASP A 54 11.19 -8.31 -0.54
C ASP A 54 11.97 -8.12 0.75
N ASN A 55 12.45 -6.90 0.99
CA ASN A 55 13.21 -6.58 2.20
C ASN A 55 12.36 -6.73 3.47
N ARG A 56 11.06 -6.40 3.40
CA ARG A 56 10.15 -6.47 4.56
C ARG A 56 9.63 -7.88 4.83
N THR A 57 9.49 -8.71 3.80
CA THR A 57 8.94 -10.06 3.92
C THR A 57 9.81 -10.88 4.88
N GLY A 58 9.20 -11.42 5.94
CA GLY A 58 9.90 -12.16 6.99
C GLY A 58 10.74 -11.34 7.97
N ARG A 59 10.83 -10.01 7.81
CA ARG A 59 11.61 -9.12 8.69
C ARG A 59 10.76 -8.10 9.45
N ALA A 60 9.71 -7.58 8.82
CA ALA A 60 8.88 -6.53 9.40
C ALA A 60 7.40 -6.67 8.98
N ALA A 61 6.49 -6.31 9.88
CA ALA A 61 5.07 -6.30 9.57
C ALA A 61 4.75 -5.24 8.50
N THR A 62 3.95 -5.62 7.50
CA THR A 62 3.52 -4.71 6.43
C THR A 62 2.00 -4.70 6.36
N LEU A 63 1.40 -3.52 6.51
CA LEU A 63 -0.04 -3.35 6.45
C LEU A 63 -0.42 -2.60 5.17
N ILE A 64 -1.28 -3.21 4.36
CA ILE A 64 -1.80 -2.60 3.14
C ILE A 64 -3.30 -2.40 3.29
N THR A 65 -3.78 -1.19 2.99
CA THR A 65 -5.20 -0.89 2.89
C THR A 65 -5.55 -0.55 1.46
N SER A 66 -6.45 -1.33 0.86
CA SER A 66 -6.96 -1.07 -0.48
C SER A 66 -8.49 -1.11 -0.47
N GLN A 67 -9.07 -0.36 -1.40
CA GLN A 67 -10.50 -0.44 -1.73
C GLN A 67 -10.77 -1.45 -2.86
N LEU A 68 -9.71 -1.94 -3.52
CA LEU A 68 -9.80 -2.90 -4.61
C LEU A 68 -9.70 -4.33 -4.05
N PRO A 69 -10.52 -5.28 -4.54
CA PRO A 69 -10.34 -6.69 -4.24
C PRO A 69 -9.04 -7.20 -4.88
N VAL A 70 -8.43 -8.24 -4.28
CA VAL A 70 -7.12 -8.78 -4.70
C VAL A 70 -7.02 -9.10 -6.20
N PRO A 71 -8.04 -9.68 -6.86
CA PRO A 71 -7.99 -9.93 -8.31
C PRO A 71 -7.76 -8.67 -9.15
N GLU A 72 -8.24 -7.51 -8.70
CA GLU A 72 -8.05 -6.23 -9.40
C GLU A 72 -6.66 -5.62 -9.16
N TRP A 73 -5.91 -6.10 -8.16
CA TRP A 73 -4.56 -5.60 -7.90
C TRP A 73 -3.59 -5.95 -9.03
N TYR A 74 -3.82 -7.06 -9.72
CA TYR A 74 -3.08 -7.43 -10.93
C TYR A 74 -3.16 -6.32 -11.99
N ALA A 75 -4.37 -5.85 -12.29
CA ALA A 75 -4.59 -4.77 -13.24
C ALA A 75 -4.04 -3.43 -12.72
N ALA A 76 -4.19 -3.15 -11.42
CA ALA A 76 -3.75 -1.91 -10.81
C ALA A 76 -2.22 -1.75 -10.77
N ILE A 77 -1.48 -2.82 -10.45
CA ILE A 77 -0.02 -2.83 -10.46
C ILE A 77 0.47 -2.81 -11.91
N GLY A 78 -0.08 -3.69 -12.75
CA GLY A 78 0.27 -3.87 -14.15
C GLY A 78 1.67 -4.47 -14.36
N GLY A 79 1.91 -5.05 -15.55
CA GLY A 79 3.13 -5.79 -15.84
C GLY A 79 3.09 -7.19 -15.21
N LEU A 80 2.52 -8.15 -15.95
CA LEU A 80 2.15 -9.50 -15.51
C LEU A 80 3.18 -10.14 -14.56
N THR A 81 4.44 -10.18 -14.96
CA THR A 81 5.52 -10.83 -14.20
C THR A 81 5.85 -10.15 -12.86
N LEU A 82 5.89 -8.82 -12.83
CA LEU A 82 6.16 -8.09 -11.58
C LEU A 82 4.96 -8.13 -10.64
N ALA A 83 3.74 -8.02 -11.19
CA ALA A 83 2.52 -8.11 -10.40
C ALA A 83 2.38 -9.49 -9.74
N ASP A 84 2.68 -10.58 -10.47
CA ASP A 84 2.69 -11.93 -9.92
C ASP A 84 3.66 -12.06 -8.74
N VAL A 85 4.92 -11.66 -8.90
CA VAL A 85 5.93 -11.79 -7.83
C VAL A 85 5.59 -10.91 -6.62
N ILE A 86 5.12 -9.69 -6.84
CA ILE A 86 4.70 -8.78 -5.77
C ILE A 86 3.52 -9.38 -4.98
N LEU A 87 2.51 -9.88 -5.68
CA LEU A 87 1.32 -10.44 -5.06
C LEU A 87 1.62 -11.76 -4.38
N ASP A 88 2.45 -12.62 -4.96
CA ASP A 88 2.89 -13.87 -4.31
C ASP A 88 3.50 -13.58 -2.94
N ARG A 89 4.46 -12.66 -2.87
CA ARG A 89 5.13 -12.30 -1.60
C ARG A 89 4.21 -11.63 -0.59
N LEU A 90 3.34 -10.73 -1.04
CA LEU A 90 2.39 -10.07 -0.15
C LEU A 90 1.33 -11.04 0.38
N LEU A 91 0.82 -11.92 -0.47
CA LEU A 91 -0.32 -12.77 -0.14
C LEU A 91 0.09 -14.05 0.58
N HIS A 92 1.34 -14.51 0.43
CA HIS A 92 1.85 -15.75 1.03
C HIS A 92 1.67 -15.79 2.56
N SER A 93 1.90 -14.66 3.25
CA SER A 93 1.74 -14.56 4.72
C SER A 93 0.73 -13.51 5.15
N ALA A 94 -0.14 -13.05 4.24
CA ALA A 94 -1.13 -12.02 4.57
C ALA A 94 -2.35 -12.58 5.32
N HIS A 95 -2.69 -11.90 6.41
CA HIS A 95 -4.03 -12.01 6.98
C HIS A 95 -4.96 -10.99 6.31
N ARG A 96 -6.04 -11.48 5.67
CA ARG A 96 -7.00 -10.64 4.93
C ARG A 96 -8.18 -10.29 5.82
N ILE A 97 -8.38 -9.01 6.09
CA ILE A 97 -9.52 -8.50 6.85
C ILE A 97 -10.47 -7.81 5.87
N GLY A 98 -11.58 -8.48 5.55
CA GLY A 98 -12.68 -7.89 4.79
C GLY A 98 -13.44 -6.88 5.65
N LEU A 99 -13.51 -5.64 5.18
CA LEU A 99 -14.34 -4.62 5.82
C LEU A 99 -15.69 -4.54 5.10
N ALA A 100 -16.76 -4.79 5.85
CA ALA A 100 -18.13 -4.61 5.38
C ALA A 100 -18.83 -3.48 6.16
N GLY A 101 -19.84 -2.89 5.54
CA GLY A 101 -20.68 -1.85 6.14
C GLY A 101 -20.64 -0.52 5.40
N GLU A 102 -21.50 0.41 5.84
CA GLU A 102 -21.61 1.73 5.25
C GLU A 102 -20.41 2.62 5.58
N SER A 103 -20.11 3.56 4.68
CA SER A 103 -19.07 4.57 4.91
C SER A 103 -19.33 5.35 6.20
N MET A 104 -18.38 5.30 7.12
CA MET A 104 -18.40 6.11 8.34
C MET A 104 -18.48 7.61 8.03
N ARG A 105 -17.98 8.06 6.87
CA ARG A 105 -18.13 9.46 6.43
C ARG A 105 -19.57 9.81 6.15
N LYS A 106 -20.31 8.91 5.49
CA LYS A 106 -21.74 9.08 5.22
C LYS A 106 -22.55 9.08 6.52
N ARG A 107 -22.27 8.15 7.43
CA ARG A 107 -22.91 8.08 8.76
C ARG A 107 -22.68 9.35 9.58
N ASN A 108 -21.44 9.86 9.62
CA ASN A 108 -21.13 11.07 10.38
C ASN A 108 -21.76 12.32 9.75
N ALA A 109 -21.83 12.40 8.41
CA ALA A 109 -22.54 13.47 7.73
C ALA A 109 -24.05 13.43 8.02
N LEU A 110 -24.65 12.23 8.02
CA LEU A 110 -26.07 12.05 8.35
C LEU A 110 -26.36 12.46 9.81
N ALA A 111 -25.47 12.10 10.74
CA ALA A 111 -25.60 12.45 12.15
C ALA A 111 -25.48 13.97 12.39
N ALA A 112 -24.64 14.66 11.62
CA ALA A 112 -24.45 16.11 11.73
C ALA A 112 -25.62 16.93 11.15
N THR A 113 -26.37 16.40 10.18
CA THR A 113 -27.57 17.05 9.62
C THR A 113 -28.82 16.83 10.47
N THR A 114 -28.80 15.82 11.35
CA THR A 114 -29.96 15.47 12.21
C THR A 114 -29.87 16.13 13.60
N ALA A 115 -28.81 16.90 13.86
CA ALA A 115 -28.59 17.67 15.08
C ALA A 115 -28.76 19.16 14.79
#